data_AF-E7EYA0-F1
#
_entry.id   AF-E7EYA0-F1
#
_cell.length_a   1.000
_cell.length_b   1.000
_cell.length_c   1.000
_cell.angle_alpha   90.00
_cell.angle_beta   90.00
_cell.angle_gamma   90.00
#
_symmetry.space_group_name_H-M   'P 1'
#
loop_
_entity.id
_entity.type
_entity.pdbx_description
1 polymer ?
#
loop_
_entity_poly.entity_id
_entity_poly.type
_entity_poly.pdbx_seq_one_letter_code
_entity_poly.pdbx_strand_id
1 'polypeptide(L)'
;MSVHIVALGSECPGGVGPGDETTSSGQIQGGLLWSYLGHGARELDPNSMTPSRHPLNPAFMEYQSRVMGDVRVMVRDCPSWDILDSDWVSVRSILEQADIVVIKYSVNDKLAFQQVRNGYAPRLRPLLRHWGVPVILVAVGARLNDEGPPCTCPLCASDWSSCVPHSEGLQLSRDLGATYLELPSLNNFFVGRYFGSVLEYFMIQCLKQKAKERPDKRRGHRLNEPRPPHLDQPARLPPVRVEESSFSQDLQWLLERGVQFADVAFYAGESGKELGWAHASVLCAVSPYFRQLLVGRQAWERPVSRCTCRDRDGPHSLLSTWDGGVDDLPRADGHPPGHLSRLVVKDPLLCLCLWETLMFLYRGAWEWEYLEEAIAEKLKNPMAVAQLMDRMRSFVGREKAPRDTPTPRSQQGPMTLGSLFNSPLYSDVIFMVQGSVLPAHRAVLVARCDVMAAMFSGKYAEARSRVVPIHGVSSDTFLAFLEYLYTDTCCPASVLQAMAILVCAEMYQVKRLQHLCEVCVCAYLQSMPSRELASTGISVIRLLRRAKCHNADQLYVWLLHFIANNYLIFSHKPDFLELSDEEREQVERLRWPSRGYLQELSEYQQRRRQIRKSRCSIM
;
A
#
# COMPACT_ATOMS: atom_id res chain seq x y z
N MET A 1 27.96 -26.39 18.32
CA MET A 1 26.61 -26.11 18.86
C MET A 1 25.65 -26.24 17.70
N SER A 2 24.44 -26.78 17.91
CA SER A 2 23.38 -26.79 16.91
C SER A 2 22.33 -25.73 17.24
N VAL A 3 21.75 -25.15 16.20
CA VAL A 3 20.54 -24.33 16.27
C VAL A 3 19.41 -25.10 15.58
N HIS A 4 18.29 -25.26 16.27
CA HIS A 4 17.09 -25.95 15.79
C HIS A 4 16.05 -24.92 15.39
N ILE A 5 15.66 -24.91 14.12
CA ILE A 5 14.64 -24.02 13.57
C ILE A 5 13.41 -24.84 13.24
N VAL A 6 12.26 -24.44 13.73
CA VAL A 6 10.96 -25.01 13.35
C VAL A 6 10.18 -23.98 12.55
N ALA A 7 9.70 -24.36 11.37
CA ALA A 7 8.90 -23.52 10.51
C ALA A 7 7.50 -24.08 10.30
N LEU A 8 6.50 -23.20 10.34
CA LEU A 8 5.08 -23.55 10.20
C LEU A 8 4.41 -22.62 9.18
N GLY A 9 3.62 -23.21 8.29
CA GLY A 9 2.77 -22.52 7.32
C GLY A 9 3.32 -22.51 5.90
N SER A 10 2.63 -21.83 4.98
CA SER A 10 2.95 -21.84 3.55
C SER A 10 3.18 -20.44 2.99
N GLU A 11 4.15 -20.29 2.10
CA GLU A 11 4.37 -19.06 1.34
C GLU A 11 3.53 -18.98 0.04
N CYS A 12 2.88 -20.07 -0.35
CA CYS A 12 2.10 -20.18 -1.59
C CYS A 12 0.59 -20.05 -1.33
N PRO A 13 -0.17 -19.36 -2.21
CA PRO A 13 -1.63 -19.33 -2.12
C PRO A 13 -2.21 -20.74 -2.31
N GLY A 14 -3.11 -21.15 -1.41
CA GLY A 14 -3.87 -22.40 -1.55
C GLY A 14 -3.23 -23.64 -0.93
N GLY A 15 -2.06 -23.52 -0.30
CA GLY A 15 -1.38 -24.60 0.42
C GLY A 15 -1.06 -25.81 -0.47
N VAL A 16 0.23 -26.05 -0.77
CA VAL A 16 0.60 -27.30 -1.44
C VAL A 16 0.29 -28.47 -0.50
N GLY A 17 -0.87 -29.08 -0.67
CA GLY A 17 -1.22 -30.38 -0.11
C GLY A 17 -0.43 -31.47 -0.83
N PRO A 18 -0.04 -32.56 -0.15
CA PRO A 18 0.65 -33.66 -0.81
C PRO A 18 -0.39 -34.45 -1.62
N GLY A 19 -0.55 -34.17 -2.92
CA GLY A 19 -1.53 -34.94 -3.71
C GLY A 19 -1.61 -34.78 -5.22
N ASP A 20 -1.22 -33.66 -5.84
CA ASP A 20 -1.40 -33.50 -7.31
C ASP A 20 -0.06 -33.54 -8.07
N GLU A 21 0.34 -34.77 -8.42
CA GLU A 21 1.46 -35.10 -9.31
C GLU A 21 1.04 -35.05 -10.78
N THR A 22 1.05 -33.90 -11.46
CA THR A 22 1.08 -33.88 -12.93
C THR A 22 1.77 -32.65 -13.54
N THR A 23 3.05 -32.39 -13.26
CA THR A 23 3.92 -31.66 -14.20
C THR A 23 5.41 -31.91 -13.91
N SER A 24 6.07 -32.60 -14.84
CA SER A 24 7.49 -32.50 -15.22
C SER A 24 8.55 -32.12 -14.17
N SER A 25 9.40 -33.11 -13.83
CA SER A 25 10.80 -32.98 -13.45
C SER A 25 11.18 -31.96 -12.35
N GLY A 26 11.18 -32.42 -11.09
CA GLY A 26 12.41 -32.44 -10.30
C GLY A 26 12.89 -31.17 -9.57
N GLN A 27 12.09 -30.11 -9.44
CA GLN A 27 12.42 -29.00 -8.55
C GLN A 27 11.27 -28.73 -7.58
N ILE A 28 11.37 -29.28 -6.37
CA ILE A 28 10.69 -28.70 -5.21
C ILE A 28 11.20 -27.26 -5.12
N GLN A 29 10.41 -26.28 -5.58
CA GLN A 29 10.69 -24.86 -5.38
C GLN A 29 10.91 -24.66 -3.88
N GLY A 30 12.15 -24.42 -3.49
CA GLY A 30 12.51 -24.28 -2.09
C GLY A 30 11.71 -23.16 -1.45
N GLY A 31 11.02 -23.47 -0.35
CA GLY A 31 10.41 -22.46 0.51
C GLY A 31 11.45 -21.49 1.09
N LEU A 32 11.00 -20.49 1.82
CA LEU A 32 11.79 -19.39 2.39
C LEU A 32 13.11 -19.84 3.03
N LEU A 33 13.06 -20.87 3.88
CA LEU A 33 14.23 -21.38 4.58
C LEU A 33 15.15 -22.21 3.67
N TRP A 34 14.62 -22.88 2.66
CA TRP A 34 15.43 -23.61 1.68
C TRP A 34 16.18 -22.64 0.77
N SER A 35 15.53 -21.57 0.30
CA SER A 35 16.16 -20.50 -0.48
C SER A 35 17.33 -19.84 0.26
N TYR A 36 17.28 -19.79 1.60
CA TYR A 36 18.37 -19.22 2.40
C TYR A 36 19.44 -20.25 2.81
N LEU A 37 19.03 -21.39 3.37
CA LEU A 37 19.92 -22.37 4.00
C LEU A 37 20.32 -23.54 3.08
N GLY A 38 19.64 -23.72 1.95
CA GLY A 38 19.77 -24.87 1.06
C GLY A 38 21.11 -24.96 0.33
N HIS A 39 21.79 -23.83 0.11
CA HIS A 39 23.08 -23.79 -0.62
C HIS A 39 24.23 -24.59 0.04
N GLY A 40 24.06 -25.10 1.27
CA GLY A 40 25.02 -25.96 1.97
C GLY A 40 24.37 -27.13 2.72
N ALA A 41 23.14 -27.52 2.37
CA ALA A 41 22.42 -28.58 3.07
C ALA A 41 23.04 -29.97 2.81
N ARG A 42 23.21 -30.77 3.87
CA ARG A 42 23.50 -32.22 3.82
C ARG A 42 22.29 -32.94 4.42
N GLU A 43 21.59 -33.73 3.62
CA GLU A 43 20.45 -34.53 4.07
C GLU A 43 20.90 -35.67 4.99
N LEU A 44 20.00 -36.11 5.89
CA LEU A 44 20.30 -37.15 6.88
C LEU A 44 20.44 -38.55 6.25
N ASP A 45 19.93 -38.77 5.03
CA ASP A 45 20.07 -40.02 4.27
C ASP A 45 20.57 -39.75 2.83
N PRO A 46 21.81 -40.16 2.46
CA PRO A 46 22.42 -39.81 1.17
C PRO A 46 21.83 -40.52 -0.06
N ASN A 47 20.93 -41.50 0.09
CA ASN A 47 20.41 -42.32 -1.02
C ASN A 47 19.00 -41.96 -1.51
N SER A 48 18.42 -40.83 -1.07
CA SER A 48 17.11 -40.34 -1.50
C SER A 48 17.26 -39.02 -2.25
N MET A 49 16.68 -38.87 -3.45
CA MET A 49 16.64 -37.59 -4.18
C MET A 49 15.50 -36.66 -3.72
N THR A 50 14.89 -36.95 -2.57
CA THR A 50 13.79 -36.17 -1.97
C THR A 50 14.07 -35.90 -0.49
N PRO A 51 13.68 -34.73 0.04
CA PRO A 51 13.92 -34.37 1.43
C PRO A 51 13.41 -35.45 2.39
N SER A 52 14.26 -35.88 3.34
CA SER A 52 13.89 -36.89 4.33
C SER A 52 12.76 -36.37 5.23
N ARG A 53 11.62 -37.06 5.20
CA ARG A 53 10.48 -36.81 6.10
C ARG A 53 10.83 -37.29 7.52
N HIS A 54 10.36 -36.59 8.56
CA HIS A 54 10.63 -37.02 9.94
C HIS A 54 10.05 -38.43 10.17
N PRO A 55 10.81 -39.38 10.75
CA PRO A 55 10.40 -40.80 10.85
C PRO A 55 9.08 -41.03 11.60
N LEU A 56 8.77 -40.16 12.57
CA LEU A 56 7.54 -40.22 13.36
C LEU A 56 6.47 -39.22 12.89
N ASN A 57 6.80 -38.29 11.99
CA ASN A 57 5.87 -37.26 11.54
C ASN A 57 6.12 -36.86 10.07
N PRO A 58 5.42 -37.49 9.10
CA PRO A 58 5.73 -37.36 7.68
C PRO A 58 5.45 -35.97 7.08
N ALA A 59 4.80 -35.06 7.80
CA ALA A 59 4.48 -33.73 7.30
C ALA A 59 5.51 -32.64 7.67
N PHE A 60 6.57 -32.98 8.41
CA PHE A 60 7.76 -32.15 8.53
C PHE A 60 8.84 -32.62 7.55
N MET A 61 9.33 -31.69 6.73
CA MET A 61 10.58 -31.86 5.99
C MET A 61 11.75 -31.50 6.89
N GLU A 62 12.73 -32.40 7.01
CA GLU A 62 13.94 -32.16 7.81
C GLU A 62 15.18 -32.04 6.92
N TYR A 63 15.97 -31.00 7.17
CA TYR A 63 17.27 -30.86 6.53
C TYR A 63 18.26 -30.16 7.45
N GLN A 64 19.55 -30.44 7.23
CA GLN A 64 20.63 -29.88 8.02
C GLN A 64 21.54 -29.02 7.14
N SER A 65 21.89 -27.82 7.58
CA SER A 65 22.82 -26.92 6.90
C SER A 65 23.93 -26.43 7.82
N ARG A 66 25.00 -25.86 7.26
CA ARG A 66 26.06 -25.17 8.00
C ARG A 66 26.11 -23.72 7.57
N VAL A 67 26.06 -22.81 8.54
CA VAL A 67 26.17 -21.36 8.31
C VAL A 67 27.16 -20.72 9.29
N MET A 68 27.55 -19.47 9.05
CA MET A 68 28.49 -18.71 9.90
C MET A 68 29.81 -19.47 10.20
N GLY A 69 30.39 -20.11 9.19
CA GLY A 69 31.60 -20.91 9.32
C GLY A 69 31.30 -22.40 9.58
N ASP A 70 30.83 -22.76 10.79
CA ASP A 70 30.59 -24.18 11.15
C ASP A 70 29.42 -24.38 12.13
N VAL A 71 28.48 -23.43 12.20
CA VAL A 71 27.27 -23.60 13.03
C VAL A 71 26.34 -24.57 12.32
N ARG A 72 26.04 -25.70 12.98
CA ARG A 72 25.08 -26.68 12.48
C ARG A 72 23.66 -26.16 12.70
N VAL A 73 22.87 -26.07 11.64
CA VAL A 73 21.47 -25.69 11.68
C VAL A 73 20.63 -26.89 11.29
N MET A 74 19.65 -27.23 12.12
CA MET A 74 18.67 -28.27 11.84
C MET A 74 17.34 -27.59 11.62
N VAL A 75 16.75 -27.79 10.45
CA VAL A 75 15.49 -27.18 10.06
C VAL A 75 14.41 -28.25 9.99
N ARG A 76 13.26 -27.96 10.58
CA ARG A 76 12.03 -28.75 10.46
C ARG A 76 10.97 -27.84 9.88
N ASP A 77 10.62 -28.03 8.61
CA ASP A 77 9.67 -27.19 7.89
C ASP A 77 8.35 -27.94 7.66
N CYS A 78 7.24 -27.38 8.12
CA CYS A 78 5.90 -27.90 7.90
C CYS A 78 5.07 -26.91 7.08
N PRO A 79 4.76 -27.22 5.81
CA PRO A 79 4.05 -26.31 4.92
C PRO A 79 2.54 -26.22 5.19
N SER A 80 1.95 -27.16 5.95
CA SER A 80 0.51 -27.20 6.25
C SER A 80 0.22 -26.97 7.73
N TRP A 81 -0.83 -26.20 8.00
CA TRP A 81 -1.32 -25.99 9.35
C TRP A 81 -2.23 -27.12 9.87
N ASP A 82 -2.77 -27.95 8.97
CA ASP A 82 -3.74 -29.02 9.30
C ASP A 82 -3.14 -30.06 10.26
N ILE A 83 -1.82 -30.13 10.33
CA ILE A 83 -1.10 -31.01 11.24
C ILE A 83 -1.25 -30.59 12.71
N LEU A 84 -1.48 -29.30 13.00
CA LEU A 84 -1.75 -28.84 14.37
C LEU A 84 -3.09 -29.38 14.88
N ASP A 85 -4.04 -29.61 13.99
CA ASP A 85 -5.33 -30.19 14.34
C ASP A 85 -5.27 -31.72 14.39
N SER A 86 -4.51 -32.33 13.47
CA SER A 86 -4.39 -33.79 13.37
C SER A 86 -3.49 -34.42 14.44
N ASP A 87 -2.36 -33.78 14.77
CA ASP A 87 -1.33 -34.32 15.68
C ASP A 87 -0.63 -33.22 16.50
N TRP A 88 -1.41 -32.54 17.33
CA TRP A 88 -0.93 -31.46 18.21
C TRP A 88 0.19 -31.91 19.16
N VAL A 89 0.16 -33.15 19.63
CA VAL A 89 1.13 -33.67 20.60
C VAL A 89 2.52 -33.74 19.97
N SER A 90 2.64 -34.25 18.75
CA SER A 90 3.91 -34.27 18.02
C SER A 90 4.39 -32.85 17.68
N VAL A 91 3.50 -31.97 17.23
CA VAL A 91 3.86 -30.57 16.93
C VAL A 91 4.40 -29.87 18.17
N ARG A 92 3.76 -30.05 19.32
CA ARG A 92 4.22 -29.49 20.60
C ARG A 92 5.60 -30.02 20.98
N SER A 93 5.84 -31.32 20.85
CA SER A 93 7.14 -31.96 21.12
C SER A 93 8.26 -31.42 20.22
N ILE A 94 7.95 -31.17 18.94
CA ILE A 94 8.90 -30.58 17.98
C ILE A 94 9.19 -29.12 18.33
N LEU A 95 8.15 -28.34 18.65
CA LEU A 95 8.28 -26.92 19.02
C LEU A 95 9.05 -26.72 20.33
N GLU A 96 8.93 -27.63 21.30
CA GLU A 96 9.69 -27.59 22.55
C GLU A 96 11.21 -27.68 22.32
N GLN A 97 11.62 -28.35 21.24
CA GLN A 97 13.03 -28.47 20.85
C GLN A 97 13.53 -27.28 20.00
N ALA A 98 12.67 -26.31 19.67
CA ALA A 98 13.01 -25.21 18.79
C ALA A 98 13.84 -24.14 19.52
N ASP A 99 14.94 -23.71 18.91
CA ASP A 99 15.66 -22.51 19.32
C ASP A 99 15.11 -21.24 18.65
N ILE A 100 14.49 -21.39 17.47
CA ILE A 100 13.86 -20.31 16.71
C ILE A 100 12.61 -20.90 16.03
N VAL A 101 11.50 -20.16 16.08
CA VAL A 101 10.27 -20.52 15.37
C VAL A 101 10.03 -19.53 14.23
N VAL A 102 9.76 -20.03 13.03
CA VAL A 102 9.40 -19.23 11.85
C VAL A 102 7.96 -19.54 11.46
N ILE A 103 7.10 -18.53 11.42
CA ILE A 103 5.72 -18.66 10.96
C ILE A 103 5.63 -17.95 9.62
N LYS A 104 5.10 -18.63 8.60
CA LYS A 104 5.05 -18.13 7.23
C LYS A 104 3.64 -18.19 6.65
N TYR A 105 3.27 -17.17 5.90
CA TYR A 105 2.00 -17.09 5.20
C TYR A 105 2.13 -16.29 3.89
N SER A 106 1.26 -16.55 2.91
CA SER A 106 1.16 -15.74 1.70
C SER A 106 0.29 -14.51 1.96
N VAL A 107 0.71 -13.32 1.52
CA VAL A 107 -0.14 -12.12 1.59
C VAL A 107 -1.40 -12.23 0.74
N ASN A 108 -1.42 -13.15 -0.23
CA ASN A 108 -2.56 -13.40 -1.11
C ASN A 108 -3.44 -14.56 -0.65
N ASP A 109 -3.17 -15.14 0.54
CA ASP A 109 -3.99 -16.21 1.12
C ASP A 109 -4.66 -15.72 2.42
N LYS A 110 -5.69 -14.89 2.23
CA LYS A 110 -6.44 -14.28 3.35
C LYS A 110 -7.12 -15.33 4.23
N LEU A 111 -7.63 -16.41 3.64
CA LEU A 111 -8.32 -17.47 4.36
C LEU A 111 -7.35 -18.24 5.27
N ALA A 112 -6.21 -18.68 4.75
CA ALA A 112 -5.19 -19.33 5.57
C ALA A 112 -4.68 -18.38 6.67
N PHE A 113 -4.44 -17.10 6.35
CA PHE A 113 -4.06 -16.11 7.35
C PHE A 113 -5.09 -15.95 8.47
N GLN A 114 -6.39 -15.91 8.14
CA GLN A 114 -7.46 -15.83 9.14
C GLN A 114 -7.51 -17.07 10.04
N GLN A 115 -7.27 -18.27 9.49
CA GLN A 115 -7.16 -19.49 10.29
C GLN A 115 -5.97 -19.45 11.24
N VAL A 116 -4.81 -18.96 10.78
CA VAL A 116 -3.64 -18.73 11.64
C VAL A 116 -3.96 -17.73 12.74
N ARG A 117 -4.55 -16.59 12.39
CA ARG A 117 -4.85 -15.51 13.34
C ARG A 117 -5.87 -15.93 14.40
N ASN A 118 -6.95 -16.60 14.00
CA ASN A 118 -8.10 -16.87 14.87
C ASN A 118 -8.04 -18.26 15.52
N GLY A 119 -7.35 -19.23 14.91
CA GLY A 119 -7.26 -20.61 15.38
C GLY A 119 -5.89 -20.95 15.97
N TYR A 120 -4.85 -20.96 15.13
CA TYR A 120 -3.55 -21.53 15.52
C TYR A 120 -2.70 -20.60 16.41
N ALA A 121 -2.68 -19.30 16.14
CA ALA A 121 -1.89 -18.32 16.90
C ALA A 121 -2.31 -18.24 18.39
N PRO A 122 -3.62 -18.21 18.74
CA PRO A 122 -4.05 -18.30 20.14
C PRO A 122 -3.59 -19.59 20.85
N ARG A 123 -3.51 -20.73 20.14
CA ARG A 123 -3.01 -22.01 20.70
C ARG A 123 -1.48 -21.99 20.90
N LEU A 124 -0.74 -21.38 19.99
CA LEU A 124 0.73 -21.31 20.04
C LEU A 124 1.23 -20.26 21.04
N ARG A 125 0.55 -19.12 21.16
CA ARG A 125 1.00 -17.95 21.95
C ARG A 125 1.40 -18.28 23.40
N PRO A 126 0.62 -19.04 24.19
CA PRO A 126 1.01 -19.37 25.57
C PRO A 126 2.28 -20.20 25.64
N LEU A 127 2.46 -21.15 24.71
CA LEU A 127 3.64 -22.02 24.64
C LEU A 127 4.89 -21.25 24.27
N LEU A 128 4.81 -20.42 23.22
CA LEU A 128 5.93 -19.60 22.75
C LEU A 128 6.39 -18.62 23.84
N ARG A 129 5.46 -18.03 24.60
CA ARG A 129 5.78 -17.18 25.75
C ARG A 129 6.42 -17.95 26.91
N HIS A 130 5.91 -19.15 27.21
CA HIS A 130 6.43 -19.99 28.27
C HIS A 130 7.88 -20.43 27.99
N TRP A 131 8.17 -20.83 26.75
CA TRP A 131 9.51 -21.26 26.36
C TRP A 131 10.47 -20.09 26.06
N GLY A 132 9.96 -18.89 25.82
CA GLY A 132 10.78 -17.71 25.52
C GLY A 132 11.54 -17.81 24.18
N VAL A 133 11.07 -18.68 23.27
CA VAL A 133 11.70 -18.92 21.98
C VAL A 133 11.43 -17.73 21.05
N PRO A 134 12.46 -17.18 20.37
CA PRO A 134 12.26 -16.12 19.39
C PRO A 134 11.39 -16.59 18.22
N VAL A 135 10.41 -15.77 17.85
CA VAL A 135 9.46 -16.04 16.76
C VAL A 135 9.66 -15.02 15.64
N ILE A 136 9.72 -15.49 14.41
CA ILE A 136 9.76 -14.66 13.20
C ILE A 136 8.48 -14.93 12.41
N LEU A 137 7.65 -13.90 12.19
CA LEU A 137 6.46 -13.98 11.34
C LEU A 137 6.79 -13.38 9.97
N VAL A 138 6.67 -14.17 8.91
CA VAL A 138 7.05 -13.79 7.54
C VAL A 138 5.84 -13.84 6.62
N ALA A 139 5.47 -12.69 6.07
CA ALA A 139 4.49 -12.58 4.99
C ALA A 139 5.22 -12.58 3.65
N VAL A 140 4.72 -13.33 2.67
CA VAL A 140 5.38 -13.46 1.36
C VAL A 140 4.40 -13.13 0.23
N GLY A 141 4.85 -12.31 -0.71
CA GLY A 141 4.16 -12.01 -1.95
C GLY A 141 3.87 -10.52 -2.13
N ALA A 142 3.48 -10.17 -3.36
CA ALA A 142 2.90 -8.88 -3.69
C ALA A 142 1.38 -9.02 -3.72
N ARG A 143 0.67 -8.07 -3.10
CA ARG A 143 -0.80 -8.02 -3.01
C ARG A 143 -1.38 -7.86 -4.40
N LEU A 144 -2.18 -8.82 -4.83
CA LEU A 144 -2.84 -8.82 -6.12
C LEU A 144 -4.02 -7.85 -6.13
N ASN A 145 -4.27 -7.20 -7.26
CA ASN A 145 -5.46 -6.39 -7.53
C ASN A 145 -6.17 -7.01 -8.73
N ASP A 146 -7.49 -7.18 -8.69
CA ASP A 146 -8.25 -7.79 -9.81
C ASP A 146 -8.09 -7.03 -11.14
N GLU A 147 -7.90 -5.70 -11.08
CA GLU A 147 -7.81 -4.84 -12.27
C GLU A 147 -6.45 -4.12 -12.41
N GLY A 148 -5.49 -4.36 -11.51
CA GLY A 148 -4.25 -3.57 -11.41
C GLY A 148 -2.99 -4.41 -11.22
N PRO A 149 -1.80 -3.81 -11.39
CA PRO A 149 -0.54 -4.50 -11.13
C PRO A 149 -0.44 -4.90 -9.65
N PRO A 150 0.27 -6.00 -9.33
CA PRO A 150 0.52 -6.39 -7.95
C PRO A 150 1.35 -5.34 -7.22
N CYS A 151 1.07 -5.12 -5.94
CA CYS A 151 1.75 -4.09 -5.14
C CYS A 151 2.39 -4.65 -3.88
N THR A 152 3.49 -4.03 -3.45
CA THR A 152 4.26 -4.43 -2.25
C THR A 152 4.23 -3.36 -1.16
N CYS A 153 3.48 -2.28 -1.38
CA CYS A 153 3.44 -1.13 -0.48
C CYS A 153 2.70 -1.50 0.83
N PRO A 154 3.29 -1.25 2.01
CA PRO A 154 2.63 -1.46 3.30
C PRO A 154 1.39 -0.58 3.53
N LEU A 155 1.30 0.53 2.79
CA LEU A 155 0.22 1.52 2.87
C LEU A 155 -0.85 1.34 1.79
N CYS A 156 -0.62 0.48 0.79
CA CYS A 156 -1.59 0.30 -0.29
C CYS A 156 -2.83 -0.42 0.24
N ALA A 157 -4.00 0.15 -0.10
CA ALA A 157 -5.31 -0.44 0.15
C ALA A 157 -5.78 -1.35 -1.01
N SER A 158 -4.84 -2.03 -1.65
CA SER A 158 -5.11 -3.10 -2.61
C SER A 158 -6.08 -4.10 -2.01
N ASP A 159 -7.03 -4.56 -2.84
CA ASP A 159 -8.27 -5.24 -2.46
C ASP A 159 -8.21 -5.94 -1.08
N TRP A 160 -8.75 -5.25 -0.06
CA TRP A 160 -8.78 -5.73 1.33
C TRP A 160 -9.57 -7.04 1.48
N SER A 161 -10.34 -7.43 0.46
CA SER A 161 -11.15 -8.64 0.48
C SER A 161 -10.33 -9.89 0.17
N SER A 162 -9.40 -9.83 -0.78
CA SER A 162 -8.59 -10.99 -1.22
C SER A 162 -7.22 -11.08 -0.55
N CYS A 163 -6.62 -9.95 -0.15
CA CYS A 163 -5.25 -9.90 0.36
C CYS A 163 -5.17 -9.58 1.87
N VAL A 164 -4.07 -10.00 2.50
CA VAL A 164 -3.73 -9.66 3.89
C VAL A 164 -3.06 -8.28 3.93
N PRO A 165 -3.70 -7.25 4.54
CA PRO A 165 -3.08 -5.95 4.66
C PRO A 165 -1.94 -5.97 5.68
N HIS A 166 -0.97 -5.08 5.52
CA HIS A 166 0.21 -4.99 6.39
C HIS A 166 -0.16 -4.82 7.87
N SER A 167 -1.18 -4.02 8.14
CA SER A 167 -1.69 -3.75 9.49
C SER A 167 -2.15 -5.02 10.20
N GLU A 168 -2.79 -5.95 9.49
CA GLU A 168 -3.24 -7.22 10.07
C GLU A 168 -2.08 -8.16 10.36
N GLY A 169 -1.12 -8.30 9.43
CA GLY A 169 0.08 -9.09 9.66
C GLY A 169 0.93 -8.55 10.83
N LEU A 170 1.08 -7.23 10.89
CA LEU A 170 1.74 -6.55 11.99
C LEU A 170 1.00 -6.76 13.32
N GLN A 171 -0.33 -6.72 13.33
CA GLN A 171 -1.11 -7.00 14.53
C GLN A 171 -0.90 -8.45 15.01
N LEU A 172 -0.94 -9.43 14.10
CA LEU A 172 -0.67 -10.83 14.43
C LEU A 172 0.73 -11.02 15.03
N SER A 173 1.74 -10.32 14.49
CA SER A 173 3.10 -10.37 15.07
C SER A 173 3.15 -9.84 16.51
N ARG A 174 2.43 -8.76 16.82
CA ARG A 174 2.34 -8.22 18.19
C ARG A 174 1.65 -9.19 19.13
N ASP A 175 0.60 -9.87 18.66
CA ASP A 175 -0.12 -10.86 19.44
C ASP A 175 0.79 -12.05 19.80
N LEU A 176 1.61 -12.51 18.85
CA LEU A 176 2.59 -13.58 19.04
C LEU A 176 3.87 -13.15 19.78
N GLY A 177 4.17 -11.85 19.85
CA GLY A 177 5.48 -11.36 20.29
C GLY A 177 6.60 -11.66 19.29
N ALA A 178 6.27 -11.70 18.01
CA ALA A 178 7.16 -12.08 16.92
C ALA A 178 7.80 -10.87 16.23
N THR A 179 8.97 -11.07 15.63
CA THR A 179 9.55 -10.13 14.66
C THR A 179 8.85 -10.29 13.32
N TYR A 180 8.27 -9.21 12.80
CA TYR A 180 7.52 -9.23 11.55
C TYR A 180 8.38 -8.86 10.33
N LEU A 181 8.23 -9.60 9.23
CA LEU A 181 8.87 -9.34 7.95
C LEU A 181 7.86 -9.52 6.81
N GLU A 182 7.85 -8.61 5.84
CA GLU A 182 7.19 -8.81 4.54
C GLU A 182 8.24 -8.95 3.44
N LEU A 183 8.12 -9.99 2.61
CA LEU A 183 8.98 -10.20 1.46
C LEU A 183 8.14 -10.09 0.18
N PRO A 184 8.50 -9.22 -0.77
CA PRO A 184 7.79 -9.10 -2.05
C PRO A 184 7.71 -10.41 -2.84
N SER A 185 8.75 -11.24 -2.76
CA SER A 185 8.84 -12.53 -3.45
C SER A 185 9.94 -13.40 -2.82
N LEU A 186 9.92 -14.70 -3.12
CA LEU A 186 10.90 -15.70 -2.68
C LEU A 186 12.17 -15.73 -3.54
N ASN A 187 12.73 -14.57 -3.88
CA ASN A 187 13.98 -14.52 -4.62
C ASN A 187 15.19 -14.46 -3.67
N ASN A 188 16.36 -14.90 -4.16
CA ASN A 188 17.59 -14.96 -3.38
C ASN A 188 18.01 -13.59 -2.80
N PHE A 189 17.63 -12.49 -3.47
CA PHE A 189 17.93 -11.15 -2.99
C PHE A 189 17.15 -10.81 -1.71
N PHE A 190 15.82 -10.94 -1.71
CA PHE A 190 14.99 -10.62 -0.56
C PHE A 190 15.22 -11.60 0.59
N VAL A 191 15.28 -12.89 0.25
CA VAL A 191 15.51 -13.97 1.22
C VAL A 191 16.88 -13.82 1.88
N GLY A 192 17.95 -13.64 1.10
CA GLY A 192 19.29 -13.50 1.66
C GLY A 192 19.49 -12.21 2.44
N ARG A 193 19.03 -11.07 1.90
CA ARG A 193 19.31 -9.75 2.48
C ARG A 193 18.46 -9.43 3.70
N TYR A 194 17.15 -9.70 3.64
CA TYR A 194 16.21 -9.29 4.70
C TYR A 194 15.97 -10.42 5.68
N PHE A 195 15.45 -11.55 5.20
CA PHE A 195 15.16 -12.69 6.08
C PHE A 195 16.43 -13.29 6.68
N GLY A 196 17.45 -13.52 5.87
CA GLY A 196 18.74 -14.06 6.29
C GLY A 196 19.37 -13.24 7.42
N SER A 197 19.46 -11.91 7.28
CA SER A 197 20.03 -11.03 8.32
C SER A 197 19.31 -11.14 9.67
N VAL A 198 17.98 -11.24 9.67
CA VAL A 198 17.19 -11.38 10.90
C VAL A 198 17.36 -12.76 11.50
N LEU A 199 17.35 -13.80 10.67
CA LEU A 199 17.58 -15.17 11.13
C LEU A 199 18.98 -15.31 11.75
N GLU A 200 20.02 -14.80 11.08
CA GLU A 200 21.39 -14.77 11.58
C GLU A 200 21.52 -14.07 12.94
N TYR A 201 20.84 -12.93 13.12
CA TYR A 201 20.80 -12.23 14.40
C TYR A 201 20.29 -13.14 15.53
N PHE A 202 19.15 -13.80 15.33
CA PHE A 202 18.58 -14.70 16.33
C PHE A 202 19.46 -15.93 16.57
N MET A 203 20.07 -16.49 15.53
CA MET A 203 21.04 -17.58 15.67
C MET A 203 22.21 -17.18 16.58
N ILE A 204 22.78 -15.99 16.38
CA ILE A 204 23.89 -15.50 17.22
C ILE A 204 23.44 -15.33 18.67
N GLN A 205 22.23 -14.82 18.92
CA GLN A 205 21.71 -14.70 20.29
C GLN A 205 21.52 -16.06 20.95
N CYS A 206 20.95 -17.04 20.22
CA CYS A 206 20.77 -18.41 20.71
C CYS A 206 22.12 -19.05 21.05
N LEU A 207 23.13 -18.91 20.18
CA LEU A 207 24.47 -19.42 20.43
C LEU A 207 25.14 -18.76 21.65
N LYS A 208 24.95 -17.45 21.84
CA LYS A 208 25.45 -16.74 23.04
C LYS A 208 24.77 -17.24 24.30
N GLN A 209 23.47 -17.52 24.26
CA GLN A 209 22.72 -18.06 25.40
C GLN A 209 23.18 -19.49 25.74
N LYS A 210 23.25 -20.38 24.75
CA LYS A 210 23.79 -21.75 24.92
C LYS A 210 25.25 -21.76 25.39
N ALA A 211 26.05 -20.78 24.97
CA ALA A 211 27.42 -20.62 25.46
C ALA A 211 27.49 -20.23 26.94
N LYS A 212 26.50 -19.48 27.46
CA LYS A 212 26.40 -19.16 28.90
C LYS A 212 25.93 -20.35 29.74
N GLU A 213 25.10 -21.22 29.17
CA GLU A 213 24.52 -22.39 29.84
C GLU A 213 25.45 -23.61 29.89
N ARG A 214 26.49 -23.65 29.05
CA ARG A 214 27.55 -24.66 29.25
C ARG A 214 28.07 -24.52 30.69
N PRO A 215 28.20 -25.62 31.44
CA PRO A 215 28.80 -25.58 32.76
C PRO A 215 30.27 -25.22 32.60
N ASP A 216 30.54 -23.92 32.58
CA ASP A 216 31.87 -23.37 32.78
C ASP A 216 32.29 -23.89 34.16
N LYS A 217 33.24 -24.83 34.13
CA LYS A 217 34.03 -25.28 35.26
C LYS A 217 34.21 -24.10 36.23
N ARG A 218 33.52 -24.19 37.38
CA ARG A 218 33.72 -23.34 38.56
C ARG A 218 33.87 -21.84 38.24
N ARG A 219 32.81 -21.16 37.80
CA ARG A 219 32.73 -19.70 38.02
C ARG A 219 32.30 -19.44 39.45
N GLY A 220 33.28 -19.46 40.35
CA GLY A 220 33.15 -18.86 41.66
C GLY A 220 32.56 -17.46 41.52
N HIS A 221 31.64 -17.15 42.42
CA HIS A 221 30.92 -15.89 42.60
C HIS A 221 31.83 -14.67 42.25
N ARG A 222 31.77 -14.18 41.00
CA ARG A 222 32.55 -13.00 40.57
C ARG A 222 31.85 -11.74 41.07
N LEU A 223 32.05 -11.41 42.35
CA LEU A 223 31.39 -10.27 43.00
C LEU A 223 31.80 -8.88 42.49
N ASN A 224 32.74 -8.74 41.53
CA ASN A 224 33.25 -7.42 41.11
C ASN A 224 33.59 -7.32 39.61
N GLU A 225 32.80 -7.92 38.70
CA GLU A 225 32.92 -7.53 37.29
C GLU A 225 32.07 -6.26 37.02
N PRO A 226 32.68 -5.17 36.51
CA PRO A 226 31.92 -3.99 36.15
C PRO A 226 30.88 -4.36 35.08
N ARG A 227 29.67 -3.82 35.21
CA ARG A 227 28.58 -4.01 34.25
C ARG A 227 28.77 -3.05 33.07
N PRO A 228 28.44 -3.46 31.83
CA PRO A 228 28.41 -2.53 30.71
C PRO A 228 27.34 -1.45 30.93
N PRO A 229 27.56 -0.22 30.43
CA PRO A 229 26.54 0.82 30.46
C PRO A 229 25.30 0.40 29.66
N HIS A 230 24.14 0.90 30.08
CA HIS A 230 22.87 0.65 29.41
C HIS A 230 22.72 1.59 28.21
N LEU A 231 22.46 1.02 27.03
CA LEU A 231 22.13 1.81 25.85
C LEU A 231 20.62 1.99 25.78
N ASP A 232 20.14 3.21 26.01
CA ASP A 232 18.73 3.54 25.87
C ASP A 232 18.25 3.38 24.43
N GLN A 233 16.93 3.30 24.22
CA GLN A 233 16.36 3.28 22.87
C GLN A 233 16.51 4.66 22.20
N PRO A 234 16.61 4.71 20.86
CA PRO A 234 16.60 5.97 20.13
C PRO A 234 15.28 6.72 20.34
N ALA A 235 15.32 8.05 20.20
CA ALA A 235 14.11 8.86 20.26
C ALA A 235 13.10 8.39 19.20
N ARG A 236 11.82 8.36 19.56
CA ARG A 236 10.77 8.00 18.60
C ARG A 236 10.74 9.02 17.47
N LEU A 237 10.67 8.53 16.24
CA LEU A 237 10.52 9.40 15.07
C LEU A 237 9.16 10.12 15.14
N PRO A 238 9.10 11.42 14.83
CA PRO A 238 7.84 12.17 14.80
C PRO A 238 6.82 11.54 13.84
N PRO A 239 5.53 11.49 14.18
CA PRO A 239 4.51 11.05 13.23
C PRO A 239 4.29 12.13 12.15
N VAL A 240 4.16 11.71 10.90
CA VAL A 240 3.72 12.58 9.81
C VAL A 240 2.19 12.53 9.74
N ARG A 241 1.54 13.68 9.81
CA ARG A 241 0.10 13.84 9.69
C ARG A 241 -0.26 14.11 8.23
N VAL A 242 -1.26 13.38 7.75
CA VAL A 242 -1.79 13.56 6.40
C VAL A 242 -3.14 14.24 6.50
N GLU A 243 -3.35 15.23 5.65
CA GLU A 243 -4.63 15.92 5.53
C GLU A 243 -5.71 14.95 5.02
N GLU A 244 -6.94 15.13 5.49
CA GLU A 244 -8.07 14.30 5.05
C GLU A 244 -8.36 14.54 3.57
N SER A 245 -8.88 13.52 2.89
CA SER A 245 -9.19 13.62 1.47
C SER A 245 -10.37 14.56 1.25
N SER A 246 -10.18 15.59 0.41
CA SER A 246 -11.26 16.44 -0.09
C SER A 246 -11.93 15.89 -1.35
N PHE A 247 -11.52 14.71 -1.87
CA PHE A 247 -11.90 14.25 -3.21
C PHE A 247 -13.42 14.23 -3.46
N SER A 248 -14.19 13.66 -2.52
CA SER A 248 -15.65 13.61 -2.62
C SER A 248 -16.28 15.01 -2.56
N GLN A 249 -15.77 15.88 -1.68
CA GLN A 249 -16.25 17.25 -1.52
C GLN A 249 -15.96 18.12 -2.76
N ASP A 250 -14.82 17.89 -3.41
CA ASP A 250 -14.39 18.61 -4.61
C ASP A 250 -15.24 18.22 -5.83
N LEU A 251 -15.59 16.94 -5.96
CA LEU A 251 -16.53 16.50 -7.00
C LEU A 251 -17.95 16.98 -6.73
N GLN A 252 -18.40 17.00 -5.48
CA GLN A 252 -19.66 17.68 -5.14
C GLN A 252 -19.61 19.16 -5.56
N TRP A 253 -18.53 19.87 -5.23
CA TRP A 253 -18.36 21.28 -5.61
C TRP A 253 -18.43 21.44 -7.13
N LEU A 254 -17.84 20.52 -7.89
CA LEU A 254 -17.89 20.53 -9.35
C LEU A 254 -19.33 20.44 -9.87
N LEU A 255 -20.18 19.59 -9.29
CA LEU A 255 -21.59 19.51 -9.68
C LEU A 255 -22.37 20.77 -9.28
N GLU A 256 -22.14 21.30 -8.09
CA GLU A 256 -22.89 22.45 -7.55
C GLU A 256 -22.52 23.79 -8.17
N ARG A 257 -21.22 24.01 -8.45
CA ARG A 257 -20.66 25.32 -8.80
C ARG A 257 -19.87 25.30 -10.10
N GLY A 258 -19.48 24.12 -10.59
CA GLY A 258 -18.71 23.94 -11.81
C GLY A 258 -19.51 24.01 -13.11
N VAL A 259 -20.75 24.53 -13.10
CA VAL A 259 -21.65 24.57 -14.28
C VAL A 259 -21.01 25.18 -15.53
N GLN A 260 -20.05 26.08 -15.37
CA GLN A 260 -19.30 26.67 -16.48
C GLN A 260 -18.48 25.66 -17.30
N PHE A 261 -18.13 24.52 -16.71
CA PHE A 261 -17.43 23.39 -17.33
C PHE A 261 -18.38 22.25 -17.71
N ALA A 262 -19.68 22.39 -17.44
CA ALA A 262 -20.67 21.38 -17.77
C ALA A 262 -20.92 21.33 -19.29
N ASP A 263 -20.94 20.11 -19.82
CA ASP A 263 -21.14 19.76 -21.23
C ASP A 263 -22.30 18.77 -21.42
N VAL A 264 -23.04 18.48 -20.35
CA VAL A 264 -24.29 17.70 -20.37
C VAL A 264 -25.42 18.53 -19.76
N ALA A 265 -26.55 18.63 -20.45
CA ALA A 265 -27.77 19.27 -19.95
C ALA A 265 -28.94 18.27 -19.97
N PHE A 266 -29.71 18.23 -18.89
CA PHE A 266 -30.85 17.33 -18.71
C PHE A 266 -32.18 18.07 -18.86
N TYR A 267 -33.13 17.46 -19.55
CA TYR A 267 -34.47 17.99 -19.78
C TYR A 267 -35.53 16.96 -19.43
N ALA A 268 -36.66 17.39 -18.88
CA ALA A 268 -37.81 16.53 -18.64
C ALA A 268 -38.53 16.19 -19.95
N GLY A 269 -38.79 14.91 -20.22
CA GLY A 269 -39.36 14.47 -21.49
C GLY A 269 -40.74 15.04 -21.84
N GLU A 270 -41.62 15.21 -20.85
CA GLU A 270 -42.99 15.67 -21.09
C GLU A 270 -43.13 17.19 -21.20
N SER A 271 -42.33 17.94 -20.42
CA SER A 271 -42.44 19.41 -20.35
C SER A 271 -41.34 20.14 -21.12
N GLY A 272 -40.27 19.45 -21.51
CA GLY A 272 -39.05 20.08 -22.04
C GLY A 272 -38.34 20.98 -21.02
N LYS A 273 -38.75 20.96 -19.75
CA LYS A 273 -38.16 21.79 -18.69
C LYS A 273 -36.72 21.34 -18.42
N GLU A 274 -35.79 22.29 -18.37
CA GLU A 274 -34.42 22.05 -17.93
C GLU A 274 -34.39 21.58 -16.46
N LEU A 275 -33.71 20.47 -16.22
CA LEU A 275 -33.60 19.82 -14.91
C LEU A 275 -32.26 20.09 -14.22
N GLY A 276 -31.18 20.26 -14.99
CA GLY A 276 -29.85 20.48 -14.44
C GLY A 276 -28.73 20.16 -15.43
N TRP A 277 -27.50 20.32 -14.95
CA TRP A 277 -26.28 20.21 -15.74
C TRP A 277 -25.29 19.23 -15.10
N ALA A 278 -24.43 18.62 -15.91
CA ALA A 278 -23.37 17.72 -15.45
C ALA A 278 -22.21 17.68 -16.45
N HIS A 279 -21.24 16.79 -16.18
CA HIS A 279 -19.98 16.68 -16.92
C HIS A 279 -19.87 15.28 -17.52
N ALA A 280 -19.82 15.18 -18.85
CA ALA A 280 -19.83 13.93 -19.61
C ALA A 280 -18.68 13.01 -19.22
N SER A 281 -17.47 13.58 -19.05
CA SER A 281 -16.29 12.86 -18.59
C SER A 281 -16.53 12.18 -17.24
N VAL A 282 -16.97 12.94 -16.23
CA VAL A 282 -17.27 12.42 -14.89
C VAL A 282 -18.39 11.37 -14.95
N LEU A 283 -19.51 11.67 -15.61
CA LEU A 283 -20.63 10.73 -15.74
C LEU A 283 -20.21 9.41 -16.39
N CYS A 284 -19.41 9.45 -17.46
CA CYS A 284 -18.90 8.25 -18.10
C CYS A 284 -17.96 7.47 -17.18
N ALA A 285 -17.16 8.15 -16.36
CA ALA A 285 -16.24 7.50 -15.44
C ALA A 285 -16.98 6.77 -14.32
N VAL A 286 -17.97 7.41 -13.73
CA VAL A 286 -18.66 6.93 -12.52
C VAL A 286 -19.89 6.06 -12.82
N SER A 287 -20.36 6.03 -14.08
CA SER A 287 -21.56 5.30 -14.45
C SER A 287 -21.41 4.57 -15.80
N PRO A 288 -21.46 3.22 -15.83
CA PRO A 288 -21.54 2.46 -17.07
C PRO A 288 -22.77 2.83 -17.91
N TYR A 289 -23.89 3.18 -17.28
CA TYR A 289 -25.11 3.62 -17.98
C TYR A 289 -24.85 4.89 -18.80
N PHE A 290 -24.29 5.93 -18.17
CA PHE A 290 -23.96 7.17 -18.88
C PHE A 290 -22.86 6.97 -19.91
N ARG A 291 -21.85 6.12 -19.63
CA ARG A 291 -20.83 5.75 -20.62
C ARG A 291 -21.46 5.15 -21.88
N GLN A 292 -22.39 4.20 -21.73
CA GLN A 292 -23.09 3.60 -22.87
C GLN A 292 -23.95 4.63 -23.62
N LEU A 293 -24.63 5.53 -22.91
CA LEU A 293 -25.53 6.53 -23.49
C LEU A 293 -24.77 7.63 -24.26
N LEU A 294 -23.69 8.16 -23.67
CA LEU A 294 -22.97 9.32 -24.18
C LEU A 294 -21.91 8.95 -25.23
N VAL A 295 -21.17 7.86 -25.02
CA VAL A 295 -20.09 7.43 -25.93
C VAL A 295 -20.64 6.55 -27.07
N GLY A 296 -21.76 5.85 -26.84
CA GLY A 296 -22.28 4.84 -27.76
C GLY A 296 -21.36 3.62 -27.91
N ARG A 297 -21.81 2.63 -28.69
CA ARG A 297 -21.02 1.40 -28.97
C ARG A 297 -19.87 1.58 -29.97
N GLN A 298 -19.65 2.79 -30.52
CA GLN A 298 -18.84 3.00 -31.72
C GLN A 298 -17.39 3.49 -31.52
N ALA A 299 -16.86 3.59 -30.29
CA ALA A 299 -15.52 4.14 -30.11
C ALA A 299 -14.34 3.16 -30.31
N TRP A 300 -14.54 1.84 -30.39
CA TRP A 300 -13.47 0.90 -30.76
C TRP A 300 -13.81 0.20 -32.08
N GLU A 301 -13.01 0.51 -33.11
CA GLU A 301 -13.10 0.01 -34.47
C GLU A 301 -13.18 -1.52 -34.52
N ARG A 302 -14.36 -2.05 -34.89
CA ARG A 302 -14.51 -3.35 -35.57
C ARG A 302 -15.59 -3.26 -36.64
N PRO A 303 -15.44 -3.99 -37.76
CA PRO A 303 -16.01 -3.58 -39.04
C PRO A 303 -17.53 -3.74 -39.14
N VAL A 304 -18.08 -2.84 -39.95
CA VAL A 304 -19.48 -2.60 -40.30
C VAL A 304 -20.29 -3.88 -40.53
N SER A 305 -21.23 -4.15 -39.63
CA SER A 305 -22.39 -4.99 -39.95
C SER A 305 -23.55 -4.09 -40.34
N ARG A 306 -23.99 -4.20 -41.60
CA ARG A 306 -25.14 -3.49 -42.20
C ARG A 306 -26.48 -4.07 -41.69
N CYS A 307 -26.82 -3.83 -40.43
CA CYS A 307 -28.17 -4.06 -39.95
C CYS A 307 -28.75 -2.78 -39.37
N THR A 308 -29.75 -2.20 -40.05
CA THR A 308 -30.45 -0.96 -39.68
C THR A 308 -31.66 -1.20 -38.78
N CYS A 309 -31.75 -2.32 -38.06
CA CYS A 309 -32.78 -2.53 -37.04
C CYS A 309 -32.18 -2.87 -35.69
N ARG A 310 -31.97 -1.83 -34.87
CA ARG A 310 -32.15 -1.98 -33.42
C ARG A 310 -32.52 -0.63 -32.84
N ASP A 311 -33.76 -0.54 -32.35
CA ASP A 311 -34.23 0.52 -31.49
C ASP A 311 -33.14 0.89 -30.48
N ARG A 312 -32.66 2.14 -30.60
CA ARG A 312 -31.72 2.76 -29.66
C ARG A 312 -32.32 2.87 -28.25
N ASP A 313 -33.65 2.81 -28.18
CA ASP A 313 -34.47 2.94 -27.00
C ASP A 313 -35.30 1.67 -26.80
N GLY A 314 -34.84 0.75 -25.95
CA GLY A 314 -35.78 -0.23 -25.37
C GLY A 314 -36.88 0.51 -24.60
N PRO A 315 -38.09 -0.07 -24.43
CA PRO A 315 -39.20 0.54 -23.69
C PRO A 315 -38.89 0.88 -22.21
N HIS A 316 -37.72 0.51 -21.71
CA HIS A 316 -37.24 0.77 -20.35
C HIS A 316 -36.06 1.77 -20.27
N SER A 317 -35.75 2.51 -21.34
CA SER A 317 -34.67 3.51 -21.28
C SER A 317 -35.06 4.69 -20.41
N LEU A 318 -34.34 4.89 -19.30
CA LEU A 318 -34.55 5.99 -18.34
C LEU A 318 -34.24 7.36 -18.96
N LEU A 319 -33.26 7.40 -19.88
CA LEU A 319 -32.87 8.60 -20.62
C LEU A 319 -32.71 8.31 -22.12
N SER A 320 -32.81 9.34 -22.95
CA SER A 320 -32.39 9.31 -24.35
C SER A 320 -31.59 10.56 -24.73
N THR A 321 -30.84 10.51 -25.82
CA THR A 321 -30.28 11.73 -26.42
C THR A 321 -31.39 12.56 -27.03
N TRP A 322 -31.25 13.88 -27.01
CA TRP A 322 -32.17 14.80 -27.69
C TRP A 322 -31.99 14.70 -29.20
N ASP A 323 -33.04 14.29 -29.93
CA ASP A 323 -33.02 14.16 -31.40
C ASP A 323 -33.59 15.41 -32.12
N GLY A 324 -33.95 16.47 -31.40
CA GLY A 324 -34.53 17.68 -31.99
C GLY A 324 -33.55 18.45 -32.88
N GLY A 325 -34.01 18.78 -34.08
CA GLY A 325 -33.25 19.40 -35.16
C GLY A 325 -32.73 20.81 -34.88
N VAL A 326 -31.71 21.15 -35.68
CA VAL A 326 -31.03 22.44 -35.90
C VAL A 326 -31.86 23.66 -35.49
N ASP A 327 -31.46 24.35 -34.42
CA ASP A 327 -31.18 25.79 -34.42
C ASP A 327 -30.62 26.22 -33.06
N ASP A 328 -29.70 27.18 -33.11
CA ASP A 328 -29.02 27.83 -32.00
C ASP A 328 -30.00 28.23 -30.87
N LEU A 329 -30.04 27.45 -29.79
CA LEU A 329 -30.31 28.02 -28.47
C LEU A 329 -28.94 28.29 -27.82
N PRO A 330 -28.36 29.49 -28.01
CA PRO A 330 -27.08 29.82 -27.38
C PRO A 330 -27.25 29.82 -25.85
N ARG A 331 -26.19 29.46 -25.12
CA ARG A 331 -26.10 29.77 -23.69
C ARG A 331 -26.50 31.24 -23.51
N ALA A 332 -27.34 31.55 -22.53
CA ALA A 332 -27.61 32.94 -22.15
C ALA A 332 -26.31 33.75 -21.92
N ASP A 333 -25.20 33.06 -21.59
CA ASP A 333 -23.92 33.66 -21.22
C ASP A 333 -22.78 33.56 -22.26
N GLY A 334 -23.05 33.37 -23.56
CA GLY A 334 -22.07 33.72 -24.61
C GLY A 334 -20.72 32.97 -24.65
N HIS A 335 -20.63 31.75 -24.14
CA HIS A 335 -19.43 30.89 -24.25
C HIS A 335 -19.35 30.13 -25.60
N PRO A 336 -18.13 29.84 -26.12
CA PRO A 336 -17.96 29.18 -27.42
C PRO A 336 -18.56 27.76 -27.48
N PRO A 337 -18.95 27.27 -28.68
CA PRO A 337 -19.71 26.04 -28.83
C PRO A 337 -18.83 24.80 -28.58
N GLY A 338 -18.81 24.32 -27.33
CA GLY A 338 -18.42 22.96 -27.00
C GLY A 338 -19.53 21.96 -27.38
N HIS A 339 -19.20 20.67 -27.43
CA HIS A 339 -20.14 19.58 -27.72
C HIS A 339 -21.12 19.38 -26.55
N LEU A 340 -22.15 20.23 -26.47
CA LEU A 340 -23.19 20.11 -25.44
C LEU A 340 -24.09 18.91 -25.75
N SER A 341 -24.01 17.88 -24.91
CA SER A 341 -24.88 16.70 -24.96
C SER A 341 -26.19 17.00 -24.23
N ARG A 342 -27.31 16.96 -24.95
CA ARG A 342 -28.64 17.16 -24.36
C ARG A 342 -29.30 15.80 -24.13
N LEU A 343 -29.65 15.52 -22.87
CA LEU A 343 -30.29 14.27 -22.45
C LEU A 343 -31.73 14.53 -21.99
N VAL A 344 -32.64 13.70 -22.48
CA VAL A 344 -34.05 13.71 -22.07
C VAL A 344 -34.25 12.65 -21.00
N VAL A 345 -34.69 13.06 -19.82
CA VAL A 345 -35.11 12.16 -18.74
C VAL A 345 -36.56 11.74 -19.02
N LYS A 346 -36.75 10.46 -19.38
CA LYS A 346 -38.06 9.88 -19.70
C LYS A 346 -38.78 9.39 -18.43
N ASP A 347 -38.02 9.02 -17.41
CA ASP A 347 -38.58 8.48 -16.18
C ASP A 347 -39.09 9.57 -15.22
N PRO A 348 -40.38 9.61 -14.86
CA PRO A 348 -40.94 10.66 -14.01
C PRO A 348 -40.34 10.70 -12.59
N LEU A 349 -39.99 9.55 -12.01
CA LEU A 349 -39.37 9.50 -10.68
C LEU A 349 -37.95 10.07 -10.73
N LEU A 350 -37.18 9.71 -11.76
CA LEU A 350 -35.85 10.27 -11.97
C LEU A 350 -35.90 11.77 -12.28
N CYS A 351 -36.91 12.27 -13.03
CA CYS A 351 -37.10 13.70 -13.24
C CYS A 351 -37.21 14.46 -11.90
N LEU A 352 -37.90 13.88 -10.92
CA LEU A 352 -38.05 14.47 -9.58
C LEU A 352 -36.76 14.38 -8.77
N CYS A 353 -36.00 13.29 -8.90
CA CYS A 353 -34.84 12.98 -8.05
C CYS A 353 -33.48 13.09 -8.76
N LEU A 354 -33.41 13.76 -9.92
CA LEU A 354 -32.19 13.80 -10.75
C LEU A 354 -31.01 14.39 -9.99
N TRP A 355 -31.25 15.46 -9.22
CA TRP A 355 -30.22 16.10 -8.42
C TRP A 355 -29.61 15.16 -7.39
N GLU A 356 -30.44 14.44 -6.64
CA GLU A 356 -30.00 13.47 -5.64
C GLU A 356 -29.23 12.32 -6.29
N THR A 357 -29.68 11.86 -7.46
CA THR A 357 -28.97 10.85 -8.27
C THR A 357 -27.60 11.34 -8.73
N LEU A 358 -27.51 12.54 -9.31
CA LEU A 358 -26.23 13.10 -9.75
C LEU A 358 -25.30 13.33 -8.57
N MET A 359 -25.80 13.87 -7.46
CA MET A 359 -25.02 14.09 -6.25
C MET A 359 -24.43 12.78 -5.72
N PHE A 360 -25.22 11.72 -5.65
CA PHE A 360 -24.76 10.38 -5.29
C PHE A 360 -23.66 9.86 -6.22
N LEU A 361 -23.80 10.06 -7.54
CA LEU A 361 -22.78 9.65 -8.50
C LEU A 361 -21.48 10.45 -8.36
N TYR A 362 -21.55 11.73 -8.02
CA TYR A 362 -20.38 12.61 -7.86
C TYR A 362 -19.68 12.48 -6.50
N ARG A 363 -20.41 12.16 -5.42
CA ARG A 363 -19.83 11.91 -4.09
C ARG A 363 -19.32 10.50 -3.90
N GLY A 364 -20.03 9.54 -4.49
CA GLY A 364 -19.63 8.17 -4.65
C GLY A 364 -20.67 7.16 -4.25
N ALA A 365 -20.69 6.05 -4.99
CA ALA A 365 -21.73 5.03 -4.88
C ALA A 365 -21.76 4.26 -3.53
N TRP A 366 -20.88 4.62 -2.59
CA TRP A 366 -20.84 4.12 -1.23
C TRP A 366 -21.90 4.79 -0.33
N GLU A 367 -22.41 5.98 -0.67
CA GLU A 367 -23.50 6.69 0.04
C GLU A 367 -24.91 6.16 -0.31
N TRP A 368 -25.06 4.85 -0.52
CA TRP A 368 -26.33 4.24 -0.97
C TRP A 368 -27.49 4.46 -0.01
N GLU A 369 -27.24 4.34 1.29
CA GLU A 369 -28.24 4.56 2.35
C GLU A 369 -28.68 6.03 2.40
N TYR A 370 -27.73 6.96 2.26
CA TYR A 370 -28.03 8.40 2.23
C TYR A 370 -28.85 8.79 0.99
N LEU A 371 -28.57 8.18 -0.17
CA LEU A 371 -29.40 8.33 -1.37
C LEU A 371 -30.83 7.84 -1.12
N GLU A 372 -31.00 6.67 -0.50
CA GLU A 372 -32.31 6.11 -0.21
C GLU A 372 -33.13 7.01 0.73
N GLU A 373 -32.49 7.54 1.78
CA GLU A 373 -33.10 8.51 2.71
C GLU A 373 -33.51 9.80 2.00
N ALA A 374 -32.62 10.39 1.19
CA ALA A 374 -32.91 11.61 0.44
C ALA A 374 -34.07 11.43 -0.56
N ILE A 375 -34.12 10.28 -1.25
CA ILE A 375 -35.22 9.94 -2.15
C ILE A 375 -36.52 9.70 -1.36
N ALA A 376 -36.44 9.03 -0.21
CA ALA A 376 -37.60 8.78 0.66
C ALA A 376 -38.22 10.07 1.19
N GLU A 377 -37.39 11.03 1.60
CA GLU A 377 -37.83 12.35 2.05
C GLU A 377 -38.53 13.12 0.92
N LYS A 378 -37.99 13.04 -0.30
CA LYS A 378 -38.51 13.77 -1.47
C LYS A 378 -39.79 13.17 -2.04
N LEU A 379 -39.85 11.84 -2.20
CA LEU A 379 -41.00 11.17 -2.81
C LEU A 379 -42.13 10.88 -1.83
N LYS A 380 -41.83 10.71 -0.53
CA LYS A 380 -42.80 10.37 0.53
C LYS A 380 -43.70 9.17 0.19
N ASN A 381 -43.22 8.29 -0.67
CA ASN A 381 -43.95 7.11 -1.16
C ASN A 381 -42.98 5.92 -1.25
N PRO A 382 -43.10 4.92 -0.36
CA PRO A 382 -42.14 3.82 -0.28
C PRO A 382 -42.10 2.95 -1.55
N MET A 383 -43.22 2.82 -2.26
CA MET A 383 -43.26 2.08 -3.52
C MET A 383 -42.48 2.80 -4.62
N ALA A 384 -42.62 4.12 -4.71
CA ALA A 384 -41.87 4.94 -5.66
C ALA A 384 -40.37 4.94 -5.33
N VAL A 385 -40.02 5.00 -4.04
CA VAL A 385 -38.63 4.86 -3.57
C VAL A 385 -38.04 3.53 -4.03
N ALA A 386 -38.71 2.41 -3.75
CA ALA A 386 -38.24 1.09 -4.16
C ALA A 386 -38.05 0.97 -5.68
N GLN A 387 -38.99 1.49 -6.47
CA GLN A 387 -38.89 1.51 -7.94
C GLN A 387 -37.70 2.32 -8.44
N LEU A 388 -37.47 3.51 -7.88
CA LEU A 388 -36.34 4.36 -8.27
C LEU A 388 -35.01 3.74 -7.83
N MET A 389 -34.94 3.19 -6.62
CA MET A 389 -33.73 2.53 -6.10
C MET A 389 -33.36 1.29 -6.93
N ASP A 390 -34.33 0.52 -7.44
CA ASP A 390 -34.06 -0.59 -8.36
C ASP A 390 -33.45 -0.10 -9.68
N ARG A 391 -33.95 1.02 -10.22
CA ARG A 391 -33.37 1.69 -11.39
C ARG A 391 -31.97 2.27 -11.10
N MET A 392 -31.70 2.75 -9.89
CA MET A 392 -30.37 3.27 -9.50
C MET A 392 -29.27 2.22 -9.66
N ARG A 393 -29.60 0.93 -9.54
CA ARG A 393 -28.64 -0.17 -9.73
C ARG A 393 -28.06 -0.20 -11.14
N SER A 394 -28.84 0.17 -12.17
CA SER A 394 -28.34 0.21 -13.55
C SER A 394 -27.30 1.32 -13.76
N PHE A 395 -27.39 2.44 -13.03
CA PHE A 395 -26.39 3.51 -13.12
C PHE A 395 -25.03 3.09 -12.58
N VAL A 396 -24.98 2.27 -11.53
CA VAL A 396 -23.74 1.83 -10.88
C VAL A 396 -23.23 0.50 -11.45
N GLY A 397 -24.05 -0.23 -12.22
CA GLY A 397 -23.72 -1.58 -12.68
C GLY A 397 -23.81 -2.65 -11.59
N ARG A 398 -24.60 -2.42 -10.53
CA ARG A 398 -24.85 -3.44 -9.49
C ARG A 398 -25.88 -4.44 -10.01
N GLU A 399 -25.49 -5.70 -10.20
CA GLU A 399 -26.47 -6.77 -10.33
C GLU A 399 -27.16 -7.03 -8.98
N LYS A 400 -28.42 -7.47 -9.04
CA LYS A 400 -29.19 -7.85 -7.86
C LYS A 400 -28.57 -9.11 -7.26
N ALA A 401 -27.73 -8.96 -6.23
CA ALA A 401 -27.20 -10.11 -5.50
C ALA A 401 -28.37 -10.97 -4.99
N PRO A 402 -28.39 -12.29 -5.24
CA PRO A 402 -29.47 -13.14 -4.80
C PRO A 402 -29.40 -13.35 -3.28
N ARG A 403 -30.38 -12.77 -2.57
CA ARG A 403 -30.81 -13.01 -1.18
C ARG A 403 -29.84 -12.63 -0.05
N ASP A 404 -30.34 -11.70 0.76
CA ASP A 404 -30.06 -11.40 2.18
C ASP A 404 -29.23 -12.43 2.96
N THR A 405 -27.92 -12.41 2.77
CA THR A 405 -26.98 -12.68 3.86
C THR A 405 -26.31 -11.36 4.22
N PRO A 406 -26.33 -10.94 5.50
CA PRO A 406 -25.64 -9.74 5.93
C PRO A 406 -24.13 -10.06 6.02
N THR A 407 -23.48 -10.18 4.87
CA THR A 407 -22.03 -10.06 4.81
C THR A 407 -21.68 -8.58 5.02
N PRO A 408 -20.71 -8.26 5.90
CA PRO A 408 -20.40 -6.88 6.22
C PRO A 408 -19.88 -6.19 4.96
N ARG A 409 -20.69 -5.23 4.48
CA ARG A 409 -20.39 -4.15 3.55
C ARG A 409 -19.13 -4.40 2.71
N SER A 410 -19.34 -4.74 1.44
CA SER A 410 -18.39 -4.39 0.38
C SER A 410 -18.23 -2.86 0.41
N GLN A 411 -17.34 -2.36 1.27
CA GLN A 411 -16.86 -0.99 1.23
C GLN A 411 -16.05 -0.91 -0.07
N GLN A 412 -16.75 -0.65 -1.18
CA GLN A 412 -16.12 -0.26 -2.42
C GLN A 412 -15.22 0.93 -2.07
N GLY A 413 -13.94 0.82 -2.42
CA GLY A 413 -12.93 1.82 -2.09
C GLY A 413 -13.33 3.22 -2.56
N PRO A 414 -12.61 4.26 -2.09
CA PRO A 414 -12.89 5.64 -2.49
C PRO A 414 -12.99 5.75 -4.02
N MET A 415 -13.98 6.51 -4.49
CA MET A 415 -14.18 6.73 -5.92
C MET A 415 -12.89 7.17 -6.60
N THR A 416 -12.65 6.61 -7.78
CA THR A 416 -11.54 7.02 -8.64
C THR A 416 -12.08 7.41 -10.01
N LEU A 417 -11.66 8.57 -10.50
CA LEU A 417 -11.80 8.95 -11.91
C LEU A 417 -10.66 8.34 -12.75
N GLY A 418 -9.98 7.31 -12.26
CA GLY A 418 -8.82 6.68 -12.90
C GLY A 418 -9.06 6.26 -14.35
N SER A 419 -10.29 5.91 -14.75
CA SER A 419 -10.60 5.63 -16.16
C SER A 419 -10.52 6.85 -17.10
N LEU A 420 -10.50 8.06 -16.56
CA LEU A 420 -10.28 9.32 -17.29
C LEU A 420 -8.81 9.77 -17.25
N PHE A 421 -8.00 9.21 -16.37
CA PHE A 421 -6.62 9.61 -16.23
C PHE A 421 -5.87 9.38 -17.56
N ASN A 422 -5.25 10.44 -18.06
CA ASN A 422 -4.53 10.44 -19.33
C ASN A 422 -5.36 9.90 -20.52
N SER A 423 -6.69 10.05 -20.45
CA SER A 423 -7.62 9.57 -21.48
C SER A 423 -7.95 10.70 -22.46
N PRO A 424 -7.98 10.42 -23.78
CA PRO A 424 -8.41 11.41 -24.77
C PRO A 424 -9.93 11.65 -24.76
N LEU A 425 -10.71 10.73 -24.17
CA LEU A 425 -12.18 10.76 -24.15
C LEU A 425 -12.69 12.00 -23.40
N TYR A 426 -13.35 12.92 -24.11
CA TYR A 426 -13.79 14.23 -23.58
C TYR A 426 -12.67 15.15 -23.08
N SER A 427 -11.42 14.91 -23.45
CA SER A 427 -10.32 15.80 -23.05
C SER A 427 -10.38 17.15 -23.76
N ASP A 428 -10.49 18.21 -22.97
CA ASP A 428 -10.63 19.61 -23.38
C ASP A 428 -9.35 20.43 -23.15
N VAL A 429 -8.33 19.82 -22.54
CA VAL A 429 -6.99 20.39 -22.39
C VAL A 429 -5.91 19.33 -22.55
N ILE A 430 -4.75 19.75 -23.06
CA ILE A 430 -3.58 18.93 -23.30
C ILE A 430 -2.37 19.64 -22.69
N PHE A 431 -1.65 18.95 -21.81
CA PHE A 431 -0.38 19.43 -21.29
C PHE A 431 0.79 18.97 -22.14
N MET A 432 1.69 19.90 -22.48
CA MET A 432 2.95 19.61 -23.17
C MET A 432 4.09 19.63 -22.17
N VAL A 433 4.63 18.46 -21.81
CA VAL A 433 5.67 18.32 -20.77
C VAL A 433 6.88 17.62 -21.36
N GLN A 434 7.99 18.34 -21.55
CA GLN A 434 9.21 17.80 -22.19
C GLN A 434 8.96 17.09 -23.55
N GLY A 435 7.97 17.56 -24.32
CA GLY A 435 7.57 16.95 -25.59
C GLY A 435 6.54 15.82 -25.48
N SER A 436 6.23 15.34 -24.27
CA SER A 436 5.10 14.43 -24.03
C SER A 436 3.77 15.19 -24.08
N VAL A 437 2.75 14.50 -24.60
CA VAL A 437 1.38 15.00 -24.76
C VAL A 437 0.50 14.30 -23.73
N LEU A 438 -0.04 15.06 -22.77
CA LEU A 438 -0.85 14.52 -21.67
C LEU A 438 -2.27 15.11 -21.71
N PRO A 439 -3.27 14.41 -22.29
CA PRO A 439 -4.66 14.84 -22.27
C PRO A 439 -5.25 14.85 -20.85
N ALA A 440 -6.09 15.85 -20.57
CA ALA A 440 -6.77 16.02 -19.30
C ALA A 440 -8.12 16.76 -19.47
N HIS A 441 -8.83 16.93 -18.36
CA HIS A 441 -10.19 17.44 -18.29
C HIS A 441 -10.25 18.63 -17.33
N ARG A 442 -10.50 19.84 -17.83
CA ARG A 442 -10.54 21.07 -17.02
C ARG A 442 -11.47 20.92 -15.82
N ALA A 443 -12.64 20.31 -16.02
CA ALA A 443 -13.62 20.04 -14.96
C ALA A 443 -12.99 19.34 -13.74
N VAL A 444 -12.15 18.32 -13.95
CA VAL A 444 -11.49 17.60 -12.84
C VAL A 444 -10.35 18.44 -12.26
N LEU A 445 -9.55 19.10 -13.11
CA LEU A 445 -8.39 19.88 -12.68
C LEU A 445 -8.76 21.05 -11.78
N VAL A 446 -9.79 21.81 -12.17
CA VAL A 446 -10.26 22.99 -11.41
C VAL A 446 -10.94 22.62 -10.10
N ALA A 447 -11.56 21.44 -10.03
CA ALA A 447 -12.15 20.94 -8.79
C ALA A 447 -11.07 20.49 -7.80
N ARG A 448 -9.95 19.97 -8.31
CA ARG A 448 -8.93 19.27 -7.51
C ARG A 448 -7.66 20.07 -7.24
N CYS A 449 -7.50 21.25 -7.85
CA CYS A 449 -6.32 22.08 -7.70
C CYS A 449 -6.65 23.57 -7.91
N ASP A 450 -6.52 24.37 -6.85
CA ASP A 450 -6.79 25.81 -6.87
C ASP A 450 -5.92 26.59 -7.86
N VAL A 451 -4.65 26.19 -8.01
CA VAL A 451 -3.75 26.80 -9.00
C VAL A 451 -4.24 26.55 -10.43
N MET A 452 -4.74 25.36 -10.72
CA MET A 452 -5.35 25.05 -12.02
C MET A 452 -6.73 25.70 -12.18
N ALA A 453 -7.51 25.82 -11.10
CA ALA A 453 -8.74 26.60 -11.09
C ALA A 453 -8.48 28.06 -11.50
N ALA A 454 -7.46 28.68 -10.91
CA ALA A 454 -7.00 30.02 -11.28
C ALA A 454 -6.55 30.07 -12.74
N MET A 455 -5.70 29.13 -13.18
CA MET A 455 -5.16 29.03 -14.55
C MET A 455 -6.26 28.96 -15.63
N PHE A 456 -7.31 28.19 -15.39
CA PHE A 456 -8.42 28.01 -16.35
C PHE A 456 -9.58 28.99 -16.13
N SER A 457 -9.53 29.83 -15.10
CA SER A 457 -10.49 30.90 -14.85
C SER A 457 -10.06 32.22 -15.47
N GLY A 458 -11.03 33.10 -15.73
CA GLY A 458 -10.76 34.50 -16.09
C GLY A 458 -10.18 34.71 -17.49
N LYS A 459 -9.19 35.62 -17.59
CA LYS A 459 -8.65 36.16 -18.84
C LYS A 459 -7.23 35.69 -19.17
N TYR A 460 -6.70 34.69 -18.45
CA TYR A 460 -5.38 34.13 -18.73
C TYR A 460 -5.33 33.44 -20.11
N ALA A 461 -4.15 33.35 -20.71
CA ALA A 461 -3.98 32.77 -22.04
C ALA A 461 -4.36 31.27 -22.04
N GLU A 462 -4.03 30.60 -20.95
CA GLU A 462 -4.29 29.18 -20.67
C GLU A 462 -5.79 28.88 -20.59
N ALA A 463 -6.60 29.83 -20.10
CA ALA A 463 -8.06 29.68 -20.05
C ALA A 463 -8.68 29.46 -21.44
N ARG A 464 -8.06 30.00 -22.50
CA ARG A 464 -8.53 29.86 -23.89
C ARG A 464 -7.72 28.86 -24.71
N SER A 465 -6.54 28.46 -24.25
CA SER A 465 -5.70 27.50 -24.96
C SER A 465 -6.09 26.06 -24.64
N ARG A 466 -6.19 25.23 -25.68
CA ARG A 466 -6.29 23.77 -25.51
C ARG A 466 -4.94 23.16 -25.13
N VAL A 467 -3.82 23.81 -25.47
CA VAL A 467 -2.47 23.29 -25.25
C VAL A 467 -1.77 24.15 -24.20
N VAL A 468 -1.36 23.54 -23.09
CA VAL A 468 -0.71 24.22 -21.97
C VAL A 468 0.72 23.68 -21.81
N PRO A 469 1.76 24.47 -22.09
CA PRO A 469 3.14 24.03 -21.88
C PRO A 469 3.48 24.02 -20.39
N ILE A 470 4.08 22.93 -19.92
CA ILE A 470 4.57 22.79 -18.55
C ILE A 470 6.09 22.76 -18.53
N HIS A 471 6.67 23.57 -17.66
CA HIS A 471 8.12 23.73 -17.51
C HIS A 471 8.56 23.40 -16.08
N GLY A 472 9.84 23.08 -15.89
CA GLY A 472 10.44 22.85 -14.58
C GLY A 472 10.15 21.49 -13.91
N VAL A 473 9.27 20.66 -14.49
CA VAL A 473 8.96 19.30 -14.03
C VAL A 473 9.15 18.28 -15.15
N SER A 474 9.49 17.04 -14.78
CA SER A 474 9.58 15.95 -15.76
C SER A 474 8.19 15.43 -16.14
N SER A 475 8.10 14.80 -17.32
CA SER A 475 6.85 14.17 -17.79
C SER A 475 6.31 13.15 -16.77
N ASP A 476 7.15 12.25 -16.26
CA ASP A 476 6.75 11.25 -15.26
C ASP A 476 6.25 11.87 -13.94
N THR A 477 6.87 12.97 -13.51
CA THR A 477 6.48 13.65 -12.26
C THR A 477 5.12 14.33 -12.44
N PHE A 478 4.92 15.00 -13.56
CA PHE A 478 3.65 15.67 -13.84
C PHE A 478 2.53 14.67 -14.10
N LEU A 479 2.84 13.54 -14.75
CA LEU A 479 1.90 12.44 -14.96
C LEU A 479 1.43 11.82 -13.63
N ALA A 480 2.34 11.58 -12.68
CA ALA A 480 1.99 11.11 -11.34
C ALA A 480 1.21 12.15 -10.52
N PHE A 481 1.53 13.43 -10.67
CA PHE A 481 0.74 14.52 -10.09
C PHE A 481 -0.68 14.54 -10.66
N LEU A 482 -0.81 14.40 -11.98
CA LEU A 482 -2.10 14.32 -12.65
C LEU A 482 -2.88 13.09 -12.17
N GLU A 483 -2.26 11.92 -12.07
CA GLU A 483 -2.87 10.70 -11.54
C GLU A 483 -3.48 10.92 -10.15
N TYR A 484 -2.78 11.63 -9.26
CA TYR A 484 -3.31 11.97 -7.94
C TYR A 484 -4.58 12.82 -8.03
N LEU A 485 -4.67 13.79 -8.96
CA LEU A 485 -5.88 14.61 -9.10
C LEU A 485 -7.11 13.77 -9.46
N TYR A 486 -6.95 12.70 -10.24
CA TYR A 486 -8.04 11.82 -10.67
C TYR A 486 -8.35 10.68 -9.68
N THR A 487 -7.37 10.24 -8.89
CA THR A 487 -7.49 9.02 -8.07
C THR A 487 -7.41 9.26 -6.57
N ASP A 488 -6.93 10.43 -6.14
CA ASP A 488 -6.53 10.76 -4.77
C ASP A 488 -5.47 9.84 -4.14
N THR A 489 -4.80 9.05 -4.98
CA THR A 489 -3.75 8.11 -4.58
C THR A 489 -2.38 8.57 -5.08
N CYS A 490 -1.33 8.23 -4.31
CA CYS A 490 0.05 8.51 -4.68
C CYS A 490 0.92 7.34 -4.23
N CYS A 491 1.55 6.67 -5.20
CA CYS A 491 2.42 5.51 -4.96
C CYS A 491 3.78 5.70 -5.66
N PRO A 492 4.66 6.60 -5.17
CA PRO A 492 5.97 6.80 -5.76
C PRO A 492 6.80 5.52 -5.64
N ALA A 493 7.56 5.15 -6.68
CA ALA A 493 8.40 3.94 -6.68
C ALA A 493 9.74 4.11 -5.92
N SER A 494 10.13 5.35 -5.61
CA SER A 494 11.38 5.65 -4.91
C SER A 494 11.32 6.95 -4.14
N VAL A 495 12.27 7.15 -3.22
CA VAL A 495 12.47 8.41 -2.50
C VAL A 495 12.65 9.60 -3.45
N LEU A 496 13.41 9.44 -4.54
CA LEU A 496 13.68 10.52 -5.49
C LEU A 496 12.41 10.92 -6.25
N GLN A 497 11.60 9.94 -6.65
CA GLN A 497 10.32 10.21 -7.30
C GLN A 497 9.33 10.86 -6.31
N ALA A 498 9.26 10.37 -5.07
CA ALA A 498 8.43 10.98 -4.03
C ALA A 498 8.80 12.45 -3.79
N MET A 499 10.10 12.78 -3.76
CA MET A 499 10.56 14.17 -3.67
C MET A 499 10.20 14.99 -4.90
N ALA A 500 10.32 14.43 -6.11
CA ALA A 500 9.94 15.15 -7.33
C ALA A 500 8.44 15.48 -7.34
N ILE A 501 7.60 14.52 -6.95
CA ILE A 501 6.15 14.72 -6.82
C ILE A 501 5.84 15.73 -5.71
N LEU A 502 6.54 15.69 -4.57
CA LEU A 502 6.39 16.68 -3.49
C LEU A 502 6.66 18.10 -3.99
N VAL A 503 7.73 18.31 -4.76
CA VAL A 503 8.03 19.62 -5.35
C VAL A 503 6.94 20.08 -6.32
N CYS A 504 6.42 19.16 -7.14
CA CYS A 504 5.30 19.43 -8.03
C CYS A 504 4.04 19.80 -7.24
N ALA A 505 3.74 19.04 -6.17
CA ALA A 505 2.61 19.28 -5.30
C ALA A 505 2.69 20.64 -4.58
N GLU A 506 3.90 21.11 -4.24
CA GLU A 506 4.08 22.47 -3.72
C GLU A 506 3.91 23.55 -4.80
N MET A 507 4.43 23.32 -6.01
CA MET A 507 4.23 24.24 -7.14
C MET A 507 2.74 24.45 -7.45
N TYR A 508 1.93 23.40 -7.34
CA TYR A 508 0.48 23.44 -7.58
C TYR A 508 -0.36 23.55 -6.30
N GLN A 509 0.28 23.78 -5.13
CA GLN A 509 -0.35 23.98 -3.83
C GLN A 509 -1.33 22.88 -3.39
N VAL A 510 -1.03 21.62 -3.75
CA VAL A 510 -1.82 20.45 -3.36
C VAL A 510 -1.25 19.86 -2.06
N LYS A 511 -1.68 20.41 -0.92
CA LYS A 511 -1.04 20.16 0.39
C LYS A 511 -1.14 18.70 0.84
N ARG A 512 -2.30 18.06 0.65
CA ARG A 512 -2.47 16.64 0.96
C ARG A 512 -1.49 15.73 0.20
N LEU A 513 -1.24 16.00 -1.08
CA LEU A 513 -0.27 15.25 -1.87
C LEU A 513 1.16 15.43 -1.33
N GLN A 514 1.53 16.64 -0.88
CA GLN A 514 2.81 16.84 -0.19
C GLN A 514 2.90 15.93 1.04
N HIS A 515 1.89 15.93 1.90
CA HIS A 515 1.87 15.09 3.09
C HIS A 515 1.99 13.59 2.77
N LEU A 516 1.33 13.11 1.71
CA LEU A 516 1.48 11.74 1.23
C LEU A 516 2.92 11.43 0.78
N CYS A 517 3.54 12.34 0.02
CA CYS A 517 4.94 12.19 -0.38
C CYS A 517 5.88 12.19 0.83
N GLU A 518 5.64 13.02 1.84
CA GLU A 518 6.41 13.01 3.10
C GLU A 518 6.33 11.63 3.78
N VAL A 519 5.12 11.06 3.90
CA VAL A 519 4.92 9.70 4.44
C VAL A 519 5.69 8.66 3.62
N CYS A 520 5.61 8.71 2.29
CA CYS A 520 6.32 7.77 1.43
C CYS A 520 7.84 7.85 1.63
N VAL A 521 8.41 9.05 1.66
CA VAL A 521 9.86 9.25 1.91
C VAL A 521 10.26 8.69 3.27
N CYS A 522 9.49 9.00 4.32
CA CYS A 522 9.73 8.48 5.67
C CYS A 522 9.70 6.95 5.70
N ALA A 523 8.67 6.34 5.10
CA ALA A 523 8.51 4.89 5.06
C ALA A 523 9.67 4.21 4.32
N TYR A 524 10.08 4.74 3.15
CA TYR A 524 11.22 4.22 2.42
C TYR A 524 12.50 4.27 3.25
N LEU A 525 12.84 5.43 3.81
CA LEU A 525 14.08 5.60 4.60
C LEU A 525 14.07 4.77 5.88
N GLN A 526 12.94 4.68 6.57
CA GLN A 526 12.80 3.89 7.79
C GLN A 526 12.88 2.39 7.53
N SER A 527 12.43 1.92 6.36
CA SER A 527 12.50 0.52 5.97
C SER A 527 13.90 0.07 5.52
N MET A 528 14.81 1.01 5.22
CA MET A 528 16.18 0.69 4.78
C MET A 528 17.04 0.16 5.94
N PRO A 529 17.70 -1.00 5.78
CA PRO A 529 18.68 -1.47 6.76
C PRO A 529 19.89 -0.54 6.88
N SER A 530 20.55 -0.51 8.05
CA SER A 530 21.72 0.36 8.31
C SER A 530 22.85 0.21 7.27
N ARG A 531 23.09 -1.01 6.76
CA ARG A 531 24.11 -1.24 5.70
C ARG A 531 23.74 -0.53 4.40
N GLU A 532 22.46 -0.53 4.06
CA GLU A 532 21.94 0.15 2.87
C GLU A 532 21.96 1.66 3.03
N LEU A 533 21.59 2.17 4.20
CA LEU A 533 21.72 3.59 4.54
C LEU A 533 23.17 4.08 4.47
N ALA A 534 24.14 3.23 4.82
CA ALA A 534 25.56 3.54 4.69
C ALA A 534 25.99 3.60 3.21
N SER A 535 25.56 2.63 2.39
CA SER A 535 25.98 2.52 0.98
C SER A 535 25.13 3.29 -0.02
N THR A 536 23.95 3.80 0.39
CA THR A 536 23.04 4.49 -0.54
C THR A 536 23.65 5.79 -1.05
N GLY A 537 23.49 6.03 -2.36
CA GLY A 537 23.83 7.30 -3.00
C GLY A 537 22.84 8.43 -2.71
N ILE A 538 21.75 8.14 -1.99
CA ILE A 538 20.79 9.15 -1.54
C ILE A 538 21.45 10.01 -0.45
N SER A 539 21.59 11.30 -0.73
CA SER A 539 22.03 12.31 0.24
C SER A 539 20.86 12.76 1.09
N VAL A 540 20.80 12.28 2.34
CA VAL A 540 19.77 12.65 3.31
C VAL A 540 19.83 14.15 3.65
N ILE A 541 21.02 14.76 3.59
CA ILE A 541 21.21 16.19 3.81
C ILE A 541 20.62 17.03 2.67
N ARG A 542 20.74 16.57 1.41
CA ARG A 542 20.03 17.19 0.28
C ARG A 542 18.51 17.01 0.37
N LEU A 543 18.04 15.88 0.88
CA LEU A 543 16.60 15.67 1.14
C LEU A 543 16.10 16.67 2.20
N LEU A 544 16.86 16.82 3.29
CA LEU A 544 16.56 17.76 4.38
C LEU A 544 16.42 19.20 3.84
N ARG A 545 17.39 19.65 3.04
CA ARG A 545 17.34 20.98 2.41
C ARG A 545 16.15 21.14 1.47
N ARG A 546 15.88 20.13 0.64
CA ARG A 546 14.69 20.17 -0.24
C ARG A 546 13.40 20.25 0.56
N ALA A 547 13.28 19.47 1.63
CA ALA A 547 12.11 19.52 2.51
C ALA A 547 11.90 20.94 3.07
N LYS A 548 12.99 21.59 3.54
CA LYS A 548 12.97 22.99 3.98
C LYS A 548 12.60 23.97 2.86
N CYS A 549 13.19 23.85 1.67
CA CYS A 549 12.95 24.77 0.55
C CYS A 549 11.53 24.66 -0.04
N HIS A 550 10.88 23.51 0.11
CA HIS A 550 9.55 23.23 -0.44
C HIS A 550 8.48 23.10 0.64
N ASN A 551 8.67 23.75 1.79
CA ASN A 551 7.68 23.88 2.87
C ASN A 551 7.10 22.52 3.36
N ALA A 552 7.93 21.48 3.35
CA ALA A 552 7.63 20.15 3.87
C ALA A 552 8.20 20.01 5.30
N ASP A 553 7.60 20.75 6.23
CA ASP A 553 8.09 20.90 7.61
C ASP A 553 8.09 19.57 8.39
N GLN A 554 7.12 18.70 8.14
CA GLN A 554 7.03 17.43 8.85
C GLN A 554 8.18 16.51 8.47
N LEU A 555 8.47 16.40 7.17
CA LEU A 555 9.60 15.66 6.64
C LEU A 555 10.92 16.30 7.06
N TYR A 556 11.03 17.63 7.08
CA TYR A 556 12.22 18.32 7.57
C TYR A 556 12.55 17.93 9.02
N VAL A 557 11.57 18.05 9.93
CA VAL A 557 11.75 17.68 11.35
C VAL A 557 11.99 16.18 11.50
N TRP A 558 11.30 15.34 10.73
CA TRP A 558 11.50 13.90 10.72
C TRP A 558 12.92 13.52 10.30
N LEU A 559 13.45 14.14 9.25
CA LEU A 559 14.80 13.89 8.74
C LEU A 559 15.88 14.27 9.76
N LEU A 560 15.71 15.36 10.53
CA LEU A 560 16.62 15.69 11.62
C LEU A 560 16.68 14.60 12.69
N HIS A 561 15.52 14.06 13.09
CA HIS A 561 15.45 12.95 14.04
C HIS A 561 16.03 11.67 13.43
N PHE A 562 15.77 11.41 12.15
CA PHE A 562 16.29 10.23 11.45
C PHE A 562 17.81 10.25 11.33
N ILE A 563 18.40 11.42 11.02
CA ILE A 563 19.85 11.63 11.02
C ILE A 563 20.41 11.41 12.42
N ALA A 564 19.78 11.99 13.44
CA ALA A 564 20.22 11.86 14.83
C ALA A 564 20.15 10.41 15.35
N ASN A 565 19.10 9.66 15.00
CA ASN A 565 18.94 8.25 15.36
C ASN A 565 19.97 7.34 14.66
N ASN A 566 20.44 7.73 13.48
CA ASN A 566 21.42 7.00 12.69
C ASN A 566 22.76 7.75 12.63
N TYR A 567 23.10 8.49 13.69
CA TYR A 567 24.21 9.45 13.66
C TYR A 567 25.52 8.81 13.18
N LEU A 568 25.86 7.63 13.72
CA LEU A 568 27.13 6.95 13.40
C LEU A 568 27.28 6.58 11.92
N ILE A 569 26.17 6.50 11.18
CA ILE A 569 26.17 6.29 9.73
C ILE A 569 26.40 7.61 9.02
N PHE A 570 25.57 8.61 9.35
CA PHE A 570 25.56 9.87 8.61
C PHE A 570 26.76 10.76 8.92
N SER A 571 27.32 10.71 10.12
CA SER A 571 28.49 11.51 10.49
C SER A 571 29.77 11.18 9.73
N HIS A 572 29.81 10.00 9.10
CA HIS A 572 30.92 9.60 8.24
C HIS A 572 30.69 9.94 6.76
N LYS A 573 29.48 10.42 6.39
CA LYS A 573 29.22 10.86 5.02
C LYS A 573 29.74 12.30 4.83
N PRO A 574 30.35 12.61 3.67
CA PRO A 574 30.96 13.92 3.43
C PRO A 574 29.95 15.07 3.45
N ASP A 575 28.71 14.80 3.03
CA ASP A 575 27.61 15.76 3.03
C ASP A 575 27.12 16.12 4.44
N PHE A 576 27.53 15.40 5.49
CA PHE A 576 27.19 15.76 6.86
C PHE A 576 27.74 17.13 7.29
N LEU A 577 28.88 17.54 6.71
CA LEU A 577 29.48 18.86 6.94
C LEU A 577 28.63 20.00 6.36
N GLU A 578 27.66 19.67 5.52
CA GLU A 578 26.78 20.63 4.85
C GLU A 578 25.58 21.06 5.72
N LEU A 579 25.40 20.46 6.91
CA LEU A 579 24.39 20.91 7.89
C LEU A 579 24.70 22.33 8.38
N SER A 580 23.66 23.16 8.52
CA SER A 580 23.77 24.45 9.19
C SER A 580 24.10 24.28 10.68
N ASP A 581 24.57 25.33 11.34
CA ASP A 581 24.93 25.28 12.75
C ASP A 581 23.75 24.91 13.65
N GLU A 582 22.57 25.47 13.39
CA GLU A 582 21.32 25.17 14.09
C GLU A 582 20.91 23.69 13.91
N GLU A 583 20.96 23.18 12.68
CA GLU A 583 20.63 21.78 12.38
C GLU A 583 21.62 20.81 13.03
N ARG A 584 22.91 21.16 13.02
CA ARG A 584 23.98 20.38 13.65
C ARG A 584 23.78 20.31 15.15
N GLU A 585 23.44 21.43 15.80
CA GLU A 585 23.12 21.48 17.22
C GLU A 585 21.90 20.61 17.56
N GLN A 586 20.85 20.67 16.75
CA GLN A 586 19.65 19.86 16.95
C GLN A 586 19.93 18.36 16.77
N VAL A 587 20.66 17.97 15.72
CA VAL A 587 21.07 16.58 15.48
C VAL A 587 21.96 16.07 16.61
N GLU A 588 22.86 16.91 17.12
CA GLU A 588 23.74 16.59 18.23
C GLU A 588 22.95 16.39 19.54
N ARG A 589 21.93 17.23 19.79
CA ARG A 589 21.05 17.11 20.97
C ARG A 589 20.22 15.83 20.94
N LEU A 590 19.75 15.40 19.78
CA LEU A 590 18.88 14.22 19.60
C LEU A 590 19.66 12.92 19.30
N ARG A 591 20.99 13.01 19.28
CA ARG A 591 21.88 11.96 18.81
C ARG A 591 21.71 10.64 19.54
N TRP A 592 21.71 9.56 18.77
CA TRP A 592 21.77 8.20 19.28
C TRP A 592 22.92 7.40 18.61
N PRO A 593 23.77 6.71 19.38
CA PRO A 593 23.91 6.76 20.84
C PRO A 593 24.34 8.13 21.37
N SER A 594 23.98 8.46 22.61
CA SER A 594 24.32 9.76 23.22
C SER A 594 25.82 9.89 23.54
N ARG A 595 26.32 11.13 23.64
CA ARG A 595 27.72 11.39 24.07
C ARG A 595 28.03 10.80 25.45
N GLY A 596 27.08 10.93 26.39
CA GLY A 596 27.21 10.37 27.74
C GLY A 596 27.40 8.85 27.69
N TYR A 597 26.57 8.15 26.92
CA TYR A 597 26.73 6.70 26.74
C TYR A 597 28.09 6.31 26.14
N LEU A 598 28.57 7.04 25.12
CA LEU A 598 29.87 6.76 24.51
C LEU A 598 31.04 6.99 25.49
N GLN A 599 30.95 8.01 26.35
CA GLN A 599 31.91 8.26 27.42
C GLN A 599 31.90 7.12 28.45
N GLU A 600 30.72 6.73 28.95
CA GLU A 600 30.56 5.60 29.87
C GLU A 600 31.08 4.29 29.27
N LEU A 601 30.84 4.06 27.98
CA LEU A 601 31.33 2.88 27.26
C LEU A 601 32.85 2.86 27.17
N SER A 602 33.48 4.02 26.92
CA SER A 602 34.93 4.17 26.90
C SER A 602 35.54 3.86 28.28
N GLU A 603 34.99 4.45 29.34
CA GLU A 603 35.42 4.20 30.71
C GLU A 603 35.26 2.74 31.12
N TYR A 604 34.14 2.12 30.73
CA TYR A 604 33.89 0.70 30.96
C TYR A 604 34.93 -0.18 30.26
N GLN A 605 35.26 0.12 29.00
CA GLN A 605 36.29 -0.60 28.25
C GLN A 605 37.68 -0.43 28.88
N GLN A 606 38.01 0.77 29.38
CA GLN A 606 39.26 1.04 30.07
C GLN A 606 39.37 0.26 31.39
N ARG A 607 38.31 0.28 32.21
CA ARG A 607 38.23 -0.51 33.46
C ARG A 607 38.39 -2.01 33.19
N ARG A 608 37.74 -2.54 32.14
CA ARG A 608 37.92 -3.95 31.75
C ARG A 608 39.34 -4.28 31.30
N ARG A 609 40.00 -3.37 30.58
CA ARG A 609 41.41 -3.54 30.18
C ARG A 609 42.32 -3.57 31.41
N GLN A 610 42.09 -2.72 32.40
CA GLN A 610 42.85 -2.71 33.66
C GLN A 610 42.68 -4.02 34.44
N ILE A 611 41.44 -4.50 34.60
CA ILE A 611 41.16 -5.79 35.28
C ILE A 611 41.78 -6.98 34.53
N ARG A 612 41.82 -6.94 33.19
CA ARG A 612 42.51 -7.97 32.40
C ARG A 612 44.02 -7.93 32.60
N LYS A 613 44.63 -6.74 32.59
CA LYS A 613 46.08 -6.57 32.84
C LYS A 613 46.47 -7.08 34.24
N SER A 614 45.67 -6.79 35.28
CA SER A 614 45.94 -7.28 36.64
C SER A 614 45.73 -8.78 36.82
N ARG A 615 44.94 -9.44 35.95
CA ARG A 615 44.80 -10.91 35.94
C ARG A 615 45.98 -11.60 35.23
N CYS A 616 46.58 -10.97 34.22
CA CYS A 616 47.77 -11.51 33.56
C CYS A 616 49.06 -11.38 34.40
N SER A 617 49.09 -10.50 35.41
CA SER A 617 50.24 -10.38 36.32
C SER A 617 50.22 -11.36 37.50
N ILE A 618 49.18 -12.20 37.62
CA ILE A 618 49.01 -13.18 38.71
C ILE A 618 49.12 -14.63 38.17
N MET A 619 49.38 -14.83 36.87
CA MET A 619 49.90 -16.08 36.32
C MET A 619 51.40 -15.93 36.11
#